data_AF-A0A0T6AYY2-F1
#
_entry.id   AF-A0A0T6AYY2-F1
#
_cell.length_a   1.000
_cell.length_b   1.000
_cell.length_c   1.000
_cell.angle_alpha   90.00
_cell.angle_beta   90.00
_cell.angle_gamma   90.00
#
_symmetry.space_group_name_H-M   'P 1'
#
loop_
_entity.id
_entity.type
_entity.pdbx_description
1 polymer ?
#
loop_
_entity_poly.entity_id
_entity_poly.type
_entity_poly.pdbx_seq_one_letter_code
_entity_poly.pdbx_strand_id
1 'polypeptide(L)'
;LSPEACKAGLPSVEDLLHHPFFSTIVLTLQPTDKAHLKIPNSTKEQLKKGTSLLEERLREEQKMVRSQKRLVRVQEMMSSEEERKKQRSKMKQEQKIAKEKQRQKTLEEKDERDRNDVTNGDRAESVNSSSTTGTATPPSVTGGSIIPTPPPAPPIGVPPPPPPPLENGTVKPSTLPPADERSALLNSICNFNKNKLRKTN
;
A
#
# COMPACT_ATOMS: atom_id res chain seq x y z
N LEU A 1 8.29 23.08 -15.83
CA LEU A 1 7.63 23.94 -14.82
C LEU A 1 7.45 23.12 -13.55
N SER A 2 7.55 23.73 -12.37
CA SER A 2 7.09 23.07 -11.14
C SER A 2 5.55 23.14 -11.03
N PRO A 3 4.91 22.28 -10.24
CA PRO A 3 3.48 22.38 -9.98
C PRO A 3 3.07 23.69 -9.30
N GLU A 4 3.93 24.31 -8.48
CA GLU A 4 3.66 25.64 -7.91
C GLU A 4 3.58 26.72 -9.00
N ALA A 5 4.48 26.70 -9.98
CA ALA A 5 4.53 27.72 -11.03
C ALA A 5 3.25 27.76 -11.88
N CYS A 6 2.51 26.66 -11.99
CA CYS A 6 1.24 26.60 -12.71
C CYS A 6 0.04 27.15 -11.90
N LYS A 7 0.17 27.36 -10.58
CA LYS A 7 -0.95 27.81 -9.71
C LYS A 7 -1.24 29.31 -9.85
N ALA A 8 -0.23 30.11 -10.19
CA ALA A 8 -0.35 31.56 -10.38
C ALA A 8 -0.85 31.95 -11.79
N GLY A 9 -1.21 30.97 -12.63
CA GLY A 9 -1.38 31.15 -14.07
C GLY A 9 -0.04 31.05 -14.81
N LEU A 10 -0.11 30.99 -16.15
CA LEU A 10 1.08 31.16 -16.99
C LEU A 10 1.26 32.66 -17.28
N PRO A 11 2.50 33.16 -17.34
CA PRO A 11 2.75 34.55 -17.72
C PRO A 11 2.23 34.81 -19.14
N SER A 12 1.63 35.99 -19.34
CA SER A 12 1.19 36.45 -20.66
C SER A 12 2.37 36.82 -21.55
N VAL A 13 2.10 37.06 -22.83
CA VAL A 13 3.12 37.57 -23.76
C VAL A 13 3.67 38.92 -23.29
N GLU A 14 2.81 39.77 -22.74
CA GLU A 14 3.19 41.09 -22.22
C GLU A 14 4.11 40.99 -21.00
N ASP A 15 3.82 40.05 -20.08
CA ASP A 15 4.68 39.77 -18.92
C ASP A 15 6.06 39.25 -19.35
N LEU A 16 6.10 38.45 -20.44
CA LEU A 16 7.36 38.00 -21.04
C LEU A 16 8.14 39.16 -21.64
N LEU A 17 7.51 40.06 -22.41
CA LEU A 17 8.20 41.20 -23.03
C LEU A 17 8.81 42.16 -21.99
N HIS A 18 8.13 42.36 -20.86
CA HIS A 18 8.64 43.14 -19.72
C HIS A 18 9.71 42.42 -18.88
N HIS A 19 9.86 41.10 -19.01
CA HIS A 19 10.83 40.35 -18.24
C HIS A 19 12.28 40.72 -18.67
N PRO A 20 13.23 40.94 -17.74
CA PRO A 20 14.59 41.44 -18.06
C PRO A 20 15.36 40.64 -19.13
N PHE A 21 15.08 39.35 -19.25
CA PHE A 21 15.66 38.49 -20.30
C PHE A 21 15.25 38.87 -21.72
N PHE A 22 14.02 39.38 -21.91
CA PHE A 22 13.49 39.76 -23.22
C PHE A 22 13.53 41.28 -23.45
N SER A 23 13.33 42.08 -22.40
CA SER A 23 13.33 43.55 -22.49
C SER A 23 14.67 44.17 -22.90
N THR A 24 15.75 43.38 -22.84
CA THR A 24 17.09 43.77 -23.33
C THR A 24 17.24 43.66 -24.85
N ILE A 25 16.30 43.00 -25.54
CA ILE A 25 16.32 42.82 -26.99
C ILE A 25 15.35 43.83 -27.64
N VAL A 26 15.90 44.89 -28.24
CA VAL A 26 15.11 45.86 -29.00
C VAL A 26 14.66 45.23 -30.33
N LEU A 27 13.37 44.92 -30.43
CA LEU A 27 12.78 44.38 -31.67
C LEU A 27 12.58 45.50 -32.71
N THR A 28 13.57 45.69 -33.58
CA THR A 28 13.47 46.59 -34.74
C THR A 28 12.71 45.93 -35.90
N LEU A 29 11.44 45.64 -35.69
CA LEU A 29 10.51 45.14 -36.71
C LEU A 29 9.56 46.27 -37.12
N GLN A 30 9.52 46.61 -38.41
CA GLN A 30 8.53 47.54 -38.94
C GLN A 30 7.14 46.91 -38.94
N PRO A 31 6.04 47.69 -38.91
CA PRO A 31 4.67 47.15 -38.95
C PRO A 31 4.35 46.29 -40.18
N THR A 32 5.15 46.39 -41.24
CA THR A 32 5.05 45.59 -42.47
C THR A 32 5.92 44.32 -42.46
N ASP A 33 6.82 44.16 -41.50
CA ASP A 33 7.81 43.07 -41.49
C ASP A 33 7.17 41.75 -41.08
N LYS A 34 7.13 40.81 -42.04
CA LYS A 34 6.73 39.44 -41.77
C LYS A 34 7.93 38.66 -41.24
N ALA A 35 8.00 38.48 -39.92
CA ALA A 35 8.99 37.63 -39.27
C ALA A 35 8.97 36.22 -39.88
N HIS A 36 10.01 35.86 -40.65
CA HIS A 36 10.03 34.65 -41.46
C HIS A 36 11.01 33.61 -40.90
N LEU A 37 10.51 32.76 -40.00
CA LEU A 37 11.30 31.70 -39.37
C LEU A 37 11.52 30.52 -40.33
N LYS A 38 12.72 30.41 -40.90
CA LYS A 38 13.17 29.22 -41.64
C LYS A 38 13.84 28.23 -40.69
N ILE A 39 13.20 27.09 -40.45
CA ILE A 39 13.78 25.98 -39.68
C ILE A 39 14.52 25.03 -40.66
N PRO A 40 15.83 24.78 -40.50
CA PRO A 40 16.55 23.82 -41.32
C PRO A 40 15.96 22.40 -41.21
N ASN A 41 16.00 21.63 -42.31
CA ASN A 41 15.50 20.25 -42.32
C ASN A 41 16.21 19.36 -41.28
N SER A 42 17.51 19.58 -41.05
CA SER A 42 18.26 18.88 -39.98
C SER A 42 17.65 19.11 -38.59
N THR A 43 17.32 20.36 -38.24
CA THR A 43 16.63 20.71 -36.99
C THR A 43 15.25 20.07 -36.90
N LYS A 44 14.50 20.01 -38.00
CA LYS A 44 13.19 19.35 -38.06
C LYS A 44 13.28 17.84 -37.79
N GLU A 45 14.29 17.15 -38.36
CA GLU A 45 14.52 15.74 -38.07
C GLU A 45 14.99 15.48 -36.64
N GLN A 46 15.84 16.36 -36.07
CA GLN A 46 16.21 16.25 -34.64
C GLN A 46 15.00 16.48 -33.71
N LEU A 47 14.09 17.40 -34.05
CA LEU A 47 12.84 17.58 -33.30
C LEU A 47 11.98 16.31 -33.32
N LYS A 48 11.75 15.71 -34.50
CA LYS A 48 11.02 14.43 -34.62
C LYS A 48 11.67 13.33 -33.77
N LYS A 49 13.00 13.21 -33.82
CA LYS A 49 13.77 12.25 -33.02
C LYS A 49 13.57 12.49 -31.51
N GLY A 50 13.62 13.76 -31.08
CA GLY A 50 13.34 14.17 -29.70
C GLY A 50 11.95 13.77 -29.23
N THR A 51 10.91 14.03 -30.05
CA THR A 51 9.54 13.59 -29.78
C THR A 51 9.45 12.07 -29.64
N SER A 52 10.02 11.31 -30.58
CA SER A 52 10.01 9.84 -30.56
C SER A 52 10.67 9.27 -29.30
N LEU A 53 11.83 9.80 -28.90
CA LEU A 53 12.54 9.40 -27.67
C LEU A 53 11.75 9.73 -26.40
N LEU A 54 11.09 10.90 -26.36
CA LEU A 54 10.27 11.30 -25.22
C LEU A 54 9.03 10.41 -25.08
N GLU A 55 8.37 10.06 -26.19
CA GLU A 55 7.26 9.11 -26.18
C GLU A 55 7.69 7.70 -25.78
N GLU A 56 8.83 7.22 -26.27
CA GLU A 56 9.41 5.91 -25.92
C GLU A 56 9.67 5.83 -24.41
N ARG A 57 10.41 6.81 -23.86
CA ARG A 57 10.63 6.95 -22.42
C ARG A 57 9.31 6.97 -21.64
N LEU A 58 8.32 7.74 -22.09
CA LEU A 58 7.01 7.81 -21.42
C LEU A 58 6.29 6.45 -21.43
N ARG A 59 6.36 5.69 -22.53
CA ARG A 59 5.82 4.32 -22.62
C ARG A 59 6.52 3.37 -21.65
N GLU A 60 7.83 3.53 -21.43
CA GLU A 60 8.59 2.73 -20.45
C GLU A 60 8.27 3.10 -18.99
N GLU A 61 8.23 4.40 -18.66
CA GLU A 61 7.82 4.89 -17.34
C GLU A 61 6.41 4.40 -16.98
N GLN A 62 5.47 4.41 -17.94
CA GLN A 62 4.13 3.84 -17.74
C GLN A 62 4.14 2.33 -17.48
N LYS A 63 4.99 1.56 -18.15
CA LYS A 63 5.16 0.11 -17.86
C LYS A 63 5.72 -0.09 -16.44
N MET A 64 6.72 0.69 -16.06
CA MET A 64 7.34 0.64 -14.72
C MET A 64 6.31 0.94 -13.62
N VAL A 65 5.55 2.03 -13.74
CA VAL A 65 4.51 2.41 -12.78
C VAL A 65 3.41 1.35 -12.66
N ARG A 66 2.99 0.72 -13.78
CA ARG A 66 2.02 -0.39 -13.75
C ARG A 66 2.59 -1.62 -13.04
N SER A 67 3.86 -1.96 -13.29
CA SER A 67 4.56 -3.07 -12.63
C SER A 67 4.69 -2.84 -11.12
N GLN A 68 5.16 -1.65 -10.71
CA GLN A 68 5.28 -1.26 -9.31
C GLN A 68 3.92 -1.30 -8.58
N LYS A 69 2.86 -0.75 -9.18
CA LYS A 69 1.48 -0.83 -8.64
C LYS A 69 0.97 -2.27 -8.52
N ARG A 70 1.44 -3.21 -9.34
CA ARG A 70 1.11 -4.63 -9.19
C ARG A 70 1.89 -5.25 -8.03
N LEU A 71 3.20 -4.97 -7.93
CA LEU A 71 4.07 -5.48 -6.88
C LEU A 71 3.60 -5.03 -5.49
N VAL A 72 3.30 -3.75 -5.31
CA VAL A 72 2.81 -3.19 -4.04
C VAL A 72 1.52 -3.88 -3.58
N ARG A 73 0.53 -4.06 -4.47
CA ARG A 73 -0.71 -4.79 -4.10
C ARG A 73 -0.46 -6.24 -3.71
N VAL A 74 0.51 -6.93 -4.35
CA VAL A 74 0.88 -8.30 -3.96
C VAL A 74 1.53 -8.31 -2.58
N GLN A 75 2.43 -7.36 -2.30
CA GLN A 75 3.03 -7.18 -0.98
C GLN A 75 1.96 -6.95 0.10
N GLU A 76 1.01 -6.04 -0.13
CA GLU A 76 -0.10 -5.73 0.78
C GLU A 76 -0.98 -6.97 1.07
N MET A 77 -1.32 -7.75 0.04
CA MET A 77 -2.08 -9.00 0.22
C MET A 77 -1.31 -10.02 1.07
N MET A 78 -0.01 -10.20 0.83
CA MET A 78 0.82 -11.12 1.59
C MET A 78 0.94 -10.69 3.06
N SER A 79 1.22 -9.41 3.33
CA SER A 79 1.27 -8.89 4.70
C SER A 79 -0.07 -9.02 5.44
N SER A 80 -1.20 -8.76 4.77
CA SER A 80 -2.52 -8.97 5.35
C SER A 80 -2.81 -10.44 5.66
N GLU A 81 -2.37 -11.37 4.80
CA GLU A 81 -2.51 -12.81 5.06
C GLU A 81 -1.69 -13.26 6.27
N GLU A 82 -0.44 -12.79 6.40
CA GLU A 82 0.43 -13.07 7.55
C GLU A 82 -0.15 -12.53 8.86
N GLU A 83 -0.65 -11.30 8.87
CA GLU A 83 -1.32 -10.71 10.03
C GLU A 83 -2.58 -11.49 10.41
N ARG A 84 -3.43 -11.83 9.43
CA ARG A 84 -4.64 -12.64 9.66
C ARG A 84 -4.30 -14.03 10.21
N LYS A 85 -3.21 -14.65 9.74
CA LYS A 85 -2.71 -15.93 10.25
C LYS A 85 -2.21 -15.81 11.70
N LYS A 86 -1.47 -14.73 12.01
CA LYS A 86 -0.97 -14.41 13.36
C LYS A 86 -2.12 -14.16 14.34
N GLN A 87 -3.13 -13.37 13.94
CA GLN A 87 -4.32 -13.10 14.75
C GLN A 87 -5.14 -14.36 15.02
N ARG A 88 -5.38 -15.20 14.00
CA ARG A 88 -6.04 -16.51 14.16
C ARG A 88 -5.27 -17.45 15.10
N SER A 89 -3.94 -17.40 15.09
CA SER A 89 -3.11 -18.19 16.02
C SER A 89 -3.28 -17.71 17.47
N LYS A 90 -3.17 -16.39 17.71
CA LYS A 90 -3.37 -15.77 19.03
C LYS A 90 -4.75 -16.10 19.60
N MET A 91 -5.82 -15.91 18.83
CA MET A 91 -7.19 -16.21 19.25
C MET A 91 -7.38 -17.69 19.63
N LYS A 92 -6.75 -18.63 18.89
CA LYS A 92 -6.77 -20.06 19.25
C LYS A 92 -6.02 -20.36 20.55
N GLN A 93 -4.90 -19.68 20.79
CA GLN A 93 -4.12 -19.82 22.04
C GLN A 93 -4.90 -19.27 23.24
N GLU A 94 -5.47 -18.07 23.10
CA GLU A 94 -6.29 -17.43 24.13
C GLU A 94 -7.53 -18.26 24.46
N GLN A 95 -8.23 -18.81 23.46
CA GLN A 95 -9.37 -19.69 23.68
C GLN A 95 -8.98 -20.99 24.42
N LYS A 96 -7.78 -21.54 24.19
CA LYS A 96 -7.28 -22.69 24.97
C LYS A 96 -7.05 -22.31 26.43
N ILE A 97 -6.35 -21.20 26.68
CA ILE A 97 -6.07 -20.69 28.04
C ILE A 97 -7.38 -20.37 28.78
N ALA A 98 -8.37 -19.77 28.11
CA ALA A 98 -9.67 -19.48 28.69
C ALA A 98 -10.43 -20.77 29.09
N LYS A 99 -10.42 -21.80 28.24
CA LYS A 99 -11.02 -23.12 28.56
C LYS A 99 -10.30 -23.82 29.69
N GLU A 100 -8.97 -23.73 29.76
CA GLU A 100 -8.16 -24.29 30.84
C GLU A 100 -8.45 -23.61 32.17
N LYS A 101 -8.46 -22.27 32.20
CA LYS A 101 -8.87 -21.47 33.37
C LYS A 101 -10.30 -21.78 33.81
N GLN A 102 -11.24 -21.94 32.87
CA GLN A 102 -12.61 -22.34 33.20
C GLN A 102 -12.65 -23.73 33.85
N ARG A 103 -11.91 -24.70 33.30
CA ARG A 103 -11.85 -26.06 33.87
C ARG A 103 -11.20 -26.06 35.25
N GLN A 104 -10.15 -25.27 35.45
CA GLN A 104 -9.50 -25.09 36.75
C GLN A 104 -10.47 -24.47 37.76
N LYS A 105 -11.18 -23.39 37.40
CA LYS A 105 -12.20 -22.78 38.26
C LYS A 105 -13.31 -23.77 38.64
N THR A 106 -13.78 -24.61 37.70
CA THR A 106 -14.77 -25.65 38.00
C THR A 106 -14.22 -26.76 38.91
N LEU A 107 -12.92 -27.06 38.86
CA LEU A 107 -12.27 -27.97 39.81
C LEU A 107 -12.14 -27.34 41.19
N GLU A 108 -11.71 -26.08 41.28
CA GLU A 108 -11.62 -25.31 42.54
C GLU A 108 -13.00 -25.17 43.20
N GLU A 109 -14.04 -24.81 42.44
CA GLU A 109 -15.43 -24.71 42.92
C GLU A 109 -16.03 -26.08 43.35
N LYS A 110 -15.48 -27.20 42.84
CA LYS A 110 -15.83 -28.54 43.31
C LYS A 110 -15.10 -28.87 44.61
N ASP A 111 -13.81 -28.55 44.71
CA ASP A 111 -12.99 -28.80 45.90
C ASP A 111 -13.46 -27.93 47.09
N GLU A 112 -13.93 -26.70 46.85
CA GLU A 112 -14.59 -25.88 47.87
C GLU A 112 -15.95 -26.45 48.31
N ARG A 113 -16.72 -27.07 47.40
CA ARG A 113 -17.97 -27.75 47.75
C ARG A 113 -17.71 -29.02 48.55
N ASP A 114 -16.76 -29.85 48.15
CA ASP A 114 -16.35 -31.06 48.89
C ASP A 114 -15.73 -30.72 50.27
N ARG A 115 -15.15 -29.52 50.45
CA ARG A 115 -14.68 -29.03 51.77
C ARG A 115 -15.80 -28.48 52.65
N ASN A 116 -16.79 -27.79 52.09
CA ASN A 116 -17.95 -27.31 52.85
C ASN A 116 -18.92 -28.44 53.27
N ASP A 117 -18.92 -29.57 52.56
CA ASP A 117 -19.76 -30.75 52.87
C ASP A 117 -19.40 -31.39 54.24
N VAL A 118 -18.16 -31.20 54.72
CA VAL A 118 -17.66 -31.88 55.92
C VAL A 118 -18.04 -31.17 57.24
N THR A 119 -18.62 -29.96 57.21
CA THR A 119 -18.85 -29.17 58.44
C THR A 119 -20.23 -28.55 58.64
N ASN A 120 -21.23 -28.77 57.78
CA ASN A 120 -22.61 -28.30 58.05
C ASN A 120 -23.70 -29.25 57.52
N GLY A 121 -23.91 -30.34 58.24
CA GLY A 121 -25.16 -31.09 58.18
C GLY A 121 -26.27 -30.43 59.01
N ASP A 122 -26.72 -29.22 58.66
CA ASP A 122 -28.07 -28.75 59.04
C ASP A 122 -28.56 -27.52 58.24
N ARG A 123 -29.62 -27.75 57.45
CA ARG A 123 -30.86 -26.96 57.39
C ARG A 123 -30.79 -25.41 57.48
N ALA A 124 -31.01 -24.74 56.34
CA ALA A 124 -31.67 -23.42 56.32
C ALA A 124 -32.46 -23.20 55.02
N GLU A 125 -33.70 -22.70 55.15
CA GLU A 125 -34.45 -22.12 54.02
C GLU A 125 -34.01 -20.67 53.76
N SER A 126 -34.25 -20.13 52.56
CA SER A 126 -35.47 -19.32 52.30
C SER A 126 -35.30 -18.20 51.24
N VAL A 127 -36.45 -17.64 50.86
CA VAL A 127 -36.74 -16.34 50.21
C VAL A 127 -36.13 -15.97 48.83
N ASN A 128 -36.92 -16.27 47.80
CA ASN A 128 -37.64 -15.28 46.98
C ASN A 128 -36.94 -13.99 46.47
N SER A 129 -36.94 -13.81 45.14
CA SER A 129 -37.27 -12.52 44.49
C SER A 129 -37.75 -12.71 43.04
N SER A 130 -38.96 -12.23 42.73
CA SER A 130 -39.46 -11.94 41.37
C SER A 130 -38.74 -10.68 40.82
N SER A 131 -38.80 -10.20 39.57
CA SER A 131 -39.62 -10.42 38.36
C SER A 131 -38.69 -10.21 37.11
N THR A 132 -39.07 -10.07 35.82
CA THR A 132 -40.36 -9.87 35.10
C THR A 132 -40.22 -10.36 33.64
N THR A 133 -41.26 -10.19 32.81
CA THR A 133 -41.29 -10.39 31.35
C THR A 133 -40.63 -9.25 30.54
N GLY A 134 -40.22 -9.51 29.28
CA GLY A 134 -39.71 -8.49 28.38
C GLY A 134 -39.34 -8.98 26.97
N THR A 135 -40.33 -9.35 26.16
CA THR A 135 -40.16 -9.55 24.69
C THR A 135 -40.27 -8.20 23.96
N ALA A 136 -39.35 -7.93 23.02
CA ALA A 136 -39.46 -6.79 22.11
C ALA A 136 -38.97 -7.16 20.69
N THR A 137 -39.81 -6.90 19.71
CA THR A 137 -39.53 -7.00 18.27
C THR A 137 -38.71 -5.81 17.77
N PRO A 138 -37.92 -5.96 16.69
CA PRO A 138 -37.23 -4.83 16.07
C PRO A 138 -38.20 -4.01 15.19
N PRO A 139 -38.25 -2.68 15.30
CA PRO A 139 -38.97 -1.85 14.35
C PRO A 139 -38.15 -1.63 13.07
N SER A 140 -38.84 -1.70 11.93
CA SER A 140 -38.35 -1.20 10.64
C SER A 140 -38.83 0.24 10.46
N VAL A 141 -37.96 1.17 10.06
CA VAL A 141 -38.42 2.40 9.40
C VAL A 141 -37.37 2.97 8.44
N THR A 142 -37.89 3.56 7.37
CA THR A 142 -37.19 4.01 6.17
C THR A 142 -36.75 5.47 6.26
N GLY A 143 -35.63 5.82 5.61
CA GLY A 143 -35.44 7.14 5.02
C GLY A 143 -34.54 8.11 5.79
N GLY A 144 -33.32 8.34 5.27
CA GLY A 144 -32.40 9.36 5.77
C GLY A 144 -31.09 9.35 4.99
N SER A 145 -31.04 10.04 3.85
CA SER A 145 -29.82 10.14 3.05
C SER A 145 -28.85 11.13 3.71
N ILE A 146 -27.82 10.61 4.36
CA ILE A 146 -26.68 11.40 4.84
C ILE A 146 -25.40 10.65 4.45
N ILE A 147 -24.65 11.23 3.51
CA ILE A 147 -23.37 10.69 3.05
C ILE A 147 -22.36 10.84 4.20
N PRO A 148 -21.72 9.77 4.69
CA PRO A 148 -20.64 9.91 5.64
C PRO A 148 -19.45 10.60 4.96
N THR A 149 -19.05 11.77 5.46
CA THR A 149 -17.83 12.44 5.01
C THR A 149 -16.61 11.56 5.29
N PRO A 150 -15.65 11.44 4.35
CA PRO A 150 -14.45 10.64 4.57
C PRO A 150 -13.61 11.21 5.73
N PRO A 151 -12.88 10.35 6.48
CA PRO A 151 -11.99 10.80 7.54
C PRO A 151 -10.84 11.65 6.95
N PRO A 152 -10.25 12.57 7.76
CA PRO A 152 -9.13 13.38 7.31
C PRO A 152 -7.92 12.49 6.97
N ALA A 153 -7.20 12.85 5.91
CA ALA A 153 -5.99 12.15 5.51
C ALA A 153 -4.91 12.27 6.61
N PRO A 154 -4.11 11.21 6.85
CA PRO A 154 -2.99 11.30 7.79
C PRO A 154 -1.98 12.36 7.31
N PRO A 155 -1.26 13.03 8.23
CA PRO A 155 -0.25 14.02 7.87
C PRO A 155 0.78 13.38 6.94
N ILE A 156 1.08 14.05 5.82
CA ILE A 156 2.10 13.62 4.88
C ILE A 156 3.44 13.65 5.62
N GLY A 157 3.95 12.47 5.95
CA GLY A 157 5.28 12.32 6.53
C GLY A 157 6.32 12.96 5.62
N VAL A 158 7.27 13.67 6.23
CA VAL A 158 8.39 14.33 5.54
C VAL A 158 9.03 13.34 4.56
N PRO A 159 9.26 13.71 3.29
CA PRO A 159 9.90 12.80 2.35
C PRO A 159 11.26 12.33 2.91
N PRO A 160 11.61 11.03 2.76
CA PRO A 160 12.89 10.54 3.24
C PRO A 160 14.04 11.31 2.59
N PRO A 161 15.15 11.54 3.31
CA PRO A 161 16.30 12.26 2.77
C PRO A 161 16.84 11.55 1.51
N PRO A 162 17.38 12.31 0.54
CA PRO A 162 17.95 11.72 -0.67
C PRO A 162 19.10 10.77 -0.31
N PRO A 163 19.25 9.64 -1.03
CA PRO A 163 20.38 8.73 -0.81
C PRO A 163 21.71 9.46 -1.09
N PRO A 164 22.78 9.13 -0.35
CA PRO A 164 24.09 9.74 -0.58
C PRO A 164 24.59 9.41 -2.00
N PRO A 165 25.41 10.30 -2.61
CA PRO A 165 26.03 10.01 -3.90
C PRO A 165 26.84 8.71 -3.83
N LEU A 166 26.63 7.80 -4.78
CA LEU A 166 27.53 6.66 -4.97
C LEU A 166 28.86 7.19 -5.50
N GLU A 167 29.86 7.26 -4.63
CA GLU A 167 31.24 7.45 -5.04
C GLU A 167 31.66 6.30 -5.95
N ASN A 168 32.24 6.64 -7.10
CA ASN A 168 32.56 5.70 -8.17
C ASN A 168 33.85 4.93 -7.83
N GLY A 169 33.76 4.04 -6.85
CA GLY A 169 34.85 3.24 -6.31
C GLY A 169 35.20 2.02 -7.16
N THR A 170 36.33 2.08 -7.85
CA THR A 170 36.93 0.96 -8.58
C THR A 170 37.31 -0.21 -7.66
N VAL A 171 37.43 -1.41 -8.22
CA VAL A 171 37.86 -2.70 -7.65
C VAL A 171 36.91 -3.43 -6.67
N LYS A 172 36.19 -4.44 -7.16
CA LYS A 172 36.62 -5.86 -7.15
C LYS A 172 35.50 -6.73 -7.78
N PRO A 173 35.81 -7.74 -8.63
CA PRO A 173 34.76 -8.61 -9.17
C PRO A 173 34.25 -9.56 -8.06
N SER A 174 33.14 -9.19 -7.43
CA SER A 174 32.37 -10.13 -6.62
C SER A 174 31.55 -11.02 -7.56
N THR A 175 31.69 -12.33 -7.41
CA THR A 175 31.15 -13.35 -8.31
C THR A 175 29.64 -13.18 -8.48
N LEU A 176 29.21 -12.80 -9.68
CA LEU A 176 27.82 -13.01 -10.10
C LEU A 176 27.56 -14.53 -10.03
N PRO A 177 26.43 -15.01 -9.49
CA PRO A 177 26.04 -16.39 -9.73
C PRO A 177 25.91 -16.58 -11.26
N PRO A 178 26.50 -17.63 -11.84
CA PRO A 178 26.50 -17.80 -13.28
C PRO A 178 25.07 -17.83 -13.79
N ALA A 179 24.81 -17.16 -14.93
CA ALA A 179 23.47 -17.05 -15.50
C ALA A 179 22.81 -18.42 -15.76
N ASP A 180 23.65 -19.47 -15.92
CA ASP A 180 23.26 -20.87 -16.03
C ASP A 180 22.52 -21.43 -14.81
N GLU A 181 22.84 -21.02 -13.58
CA GLU A 181 22.10 -21.49 -12.40
C GLU A 181 20.66 -20.98 -12.41
N ARG A 182 20.48 -19.71 -12.79
CA ARG A 182 19.15 -19.11 -12.92
C ARG A 182 18.36 -19.71 -14.08
N SER A 183 19.00 -19.95 -15.23
CA SER A 183 18.33 -20.56 -16.39
C SER A 183 17.97 -22.03 -16.12
N ALA A 184 18.87 -22.81 -15.51
CA ALA A 184 18.63 -24.18 -15.10
C ALA A 184 17.51 -24.30 -14.06
N LEU A 185 17.48 -23.42 -13.06
CA LEU A 185 16.40 -23.37 -12.06
C LEU A 185 15.05 -23.06 -12.71
N LEU A 186 14.98 -22.04 -13.58
CA LEU A 186 13.74 -21.70 -14.28
C LEU A 186 13.26 -22.83 -15.21
N ASN A 187 14.17 -23.50 -15.92
CA ASN A 187 13.85 -24.67 -16.74
C ASN A 187 13.36 -25.85 -15.89
N SER A 188 13.99 -26.11 -14.73
CA SER A 188 13.57 -27.14 -13.78
C SER A 188 12.16 -26.88 -13.21
N ILE A 189 11.83 -25.61 -12.94
CA ILE A 189 10.49 -25.19 -12.51
C ILE A 189 9.46 -25.35 -13.63
N CYS A 190 9.76 -24.89 -14.86
CA CYS A 190 8.86 -24.99 -16.00
C CYS A 190 8.57 -26.44 -16.40
N ASN A 191 9.56 -27.33 -16.28
CA ASN A 191 9.47 -28.73 -16.68
C ASN A 191 9.15 -29.68 -15.50
N PHE A 192 8.76 -29.13 -14.35
CA PHE A 192 8.47 -29.89 -13.14
C PHE A 192 7.25 -30.80 -13.31
N ASN A 193 7.46 -32.12 -13.19
CA ASN A 193 6.39 -33.11 -13.30
C ASN A 193 6.06 -33.76 -11.94
N LYS A 194 4.96 -33.31 -11.33
CA LYS A 194 4.45 -33.81 -10.04
C LYS A 194 4.23 -35.33 -10.01
N ASN A 195 3.94 -35.97 -11.15
CA ASN A 195 3.68 -37.40 -11.23
C ASN A 195 4.97 -38.26 -11.14
N LYS A 196 6.15 -37.64 -11.24
CA LYS A 196 7.45 -38.29 -11.01
C LYS A 196 7.90 -38.27 -9.54
N LEU A 197 7.19 -37.58 -8.65
CA LEU A 197 7.46 -37.64 -7.21
C LEU A 197 7.13 -39.04 -6.68
N ARG A 198 8.04 -39.64 -5.90
CA ARG A 198 7.75 -40.89 -5.21
C ARG A 198 6.62 -40.66 -4.21
N LYS A 199 5.52 -41.41 -4.36
CA LYS A 199 4.45 -41.46 -3.36
C LYS A 199 4.99 -42.16 -2.11
N THR A 200 5.18 -41.41 -1.04
CA THR A 200 5.25 -41.96 0.31
C THR A 200 3.85 -42.46 0.68
N ASN A 201 3.72 -43.77 0.94
CA ASN A 201 2.56 -44.32 1.65
C ASN A 201 2.78 -44.13 3.16
#